data_AF-A0A7K6U8P3-F1
#
_entry.id   AF-A0A7K6U8P3-F1
#
_cell.length_a   1.000
_cell.length_b   1.000
_cell.length_c   1.000
_cell.angle_alpha   90.00
_cell.angle_beta   90.00
_cell.angle_gamma   90.00
#
_symmetry.space_group_name_H-M   'P 1'
#
loop_
_entity.id
_entity.type
_entity.pdbx_description
1 polymer ?
#
loop_
_entity_poly.entity_id
_entity_poly.type
_entity_poly.pdbx_seq_one_letter_code
_entity_poly.pdbx_strand_id
1 'polypeptide(L)' 'GAKTPVAQLATDFGLRLFREALDHRGDTNAIFAPYGATTVLVALQVATAGRGHHQLEVAMGFNVNGEGARGSLSSW' A
#
# COMPACT_ATOMS: atom_id res chain seq x y z
N GLY A 1 0.46 2.65 22.13
CA GLY A 1 0.09 1.80 20.99
C GLY A 1 1.35 1.39 20.28
N ALA A 2 1.53 0.10 19.97
CA ALA A 2 2.73 -0.38 19.29
C ALA A 2 2.82 0.23 17.88
N LYS A 3 4.03 0.58 17.44
CA LYS A 3 4.26 1.05 16.06
C LYS A 3 4.27 -0.17 15.13
N THR A 4 3.48 -0.14 14.06
CA THR A 4 3.54 -1.15 13.00
C THR A 4 4.72 -0.84 12.08
N PRO A 5 5.64 -1.80 11.84
CA PRO A 5 6.70 -1.63 10.86
C PRO A 5 6.17 -1.35 9.46
N VAL A 6 6.84 -0.47 8.72
CA VAL A 6 6.51 -0.13 7.32
C VAL A 6 6.46 -1.38 6.43
N ALA A 7 7.35 -2.35 6.69
CA ALA A 7 7.37 -3.61 5.95
C ALA A 7 6.05 -4.39 6.08
N GLN A 8 5.41 -4.35 7.26
CA GLN A 8 4.10 -4.97 7.46
C GLN A 8 3.01 -4.21 6.71
N LEU A 9 2.97 -2.88 6.82
CA LEU A 9 2.00 -2.04 6.09
C LEU A 9 2.12 -2.20 4.57
N ALA A 10 3.35 -2.26 4.06
CA ALA A 10 3.65 -2.49 2.65
C ALA A 10 3.18 -3.88 2.17
N THR A 11 3.32 -4.89 3.02
CA THR A 11 2.84 -6.25 2.76
C THR A 11 1.31 -6.30 2.75
N ASP A 12 0.67 -5.70 3.75
CA ASP A 12 -0.79 -5.64 3.88
C ASP A 12 -1.44 -4.90 2.70
N PHE A 13 -0.84 -3.79 2.28
CA PHE A 13 -1.28 -3.07 1.10
C PHE A 13 -1.12 -3.91 -0.17
N GLY A 14 0.02 -4.60 -0.35
CA GLY A 14 0.22 -5.49 -1.49
C GLY A 14 -0.81 -6.62 -1.54
N LEU A 15 -1.15 -7.23 -0.40
CA LEU A 15 -2.20 -8.26 -0.33
C LEU A 15 -3.59 -7.70 -0.65
N ARG A 16 -3.90 -6.46 -0.26
CA ARG A 16 -5.15 -5.79 -0.67
C ARG A 16 -5.22 -5.57 -2.17
N LEU A 17 -4.13 -5.12 -2.81
CA LEU A 17 -4.06 -5.00 -4.27
C LEU A 17 -4.27 -6.34 -4.98
N PHE A 18 -3.70 -7.42 -4.43
CA PHE A 18 -3.90 -8.76 -5.00
C PHE A 18 -5.36 -9.18 -4.96
N ARG A 19 -6.03 -8.99 -3.81
CA ARG A 19 -7.44 -9.32 -3.64
C ARG A 19 -8.32 -8.53 -4.62
N GLU A 20 -8.08 -7.22 -4.72
CA GLU A 20 -8.80 -6.35 -5.66
C GLU A 20 -8.62 -6.80 -7.12
N ALA A 21 -7.40 -7.20 -7.51
CA ALA A 21 -7.12 -7.70 -8.86
C ALA A 21 -7.87 -9.00 -9.21
N LEU A 22 -8.35 -9.73 -8.19
CA LEU A 22 -9.03 -11.01 -8.31
C LEU A 22 -10.54 -10.95 -8.04
N ASP A 23 -11.06 -9.87 -7.46
CA ASP A 23 -12.46 -9.78 -6.99
C ASP A 23 -13.51 -10.05 -8.10
N HIS A 24 -13.13 -9.91 -9.37
CA HIS A 24 -14.00 -10.17 -10.53
C HIS A 24 -13.57 -11.36 -11.38
N ARG A 25 -12.51 -12.05 -10.98
CA ARG A 25 -12.04 -13.26 -11.63
C ARG A 25 -12.52 -14.40 -10.76
N GLY A 26 -13.51 -15.16 -11.23
CA GLY A 26 -13.84 -16.47 -10.62
C GLY A 26 -12.61 -17.37 -10.57
N ASP A 27 -12.74 -18.65 -10.20
CA ASP A 27 -11.61 -19.56 -9.99
C ASP A 27 -10.54 -19.48 -11.11
N THR A 28 -9.44 -18.77 -10.81
CA THR A 28 -8.39 -18.42 -11.77
C THR A 28 -7.04 -18.58 -11.09
N ASN A 29 -6.12 -19.26 -11.75
CA ASN A 29 -4.73 -19.30 -11.32
C ASN A 29 -4.08 -17.94 -11.58
N ALA A 30 -3.54 -17.33 -10.53
CA ALA A 30 -2.87 -16.03 -10.61
C ALA A 30 -1.55 -16.04 -9.85
N ILE A 31 -0.58 -15.31 -10.38
CA ILE A 31 0.69 -15.01 -9.71
C ILE A 31 0.74 -13.51 -9.52
N PHE A 32 1.14 -13.08 -8.34
CA PHE A 32 1.26 -11.67 -7.99
C PHE A 32 2.49 -11.46 -7.11
N ALA A 33 3.14 -10.31 -7.27
CA ALA A 33 4.31 -9.91 -6.50
C ALA A 33 3.96 -8.71 -5.60
N PRO A 34 3.43 -8.93 -4.38
CA PRO A 34 3.00 -7.86 -3.49
C PRO A 34 4.06 -6.79 -3.27
N TYR A 35 5.29 -7.21 -3.00
CA TYR A 35 6.39 -6.29 -2.77
C TYR A 35 6.73 -5.43 -4.00
N GLY A 36 6.72 -6.02 -5.20
CA GLY A 36 7.01 -5.31 -6.44
C GLY A 36 5.96 -4.25 -6.76
N ALA A 37 4.67 -4.61 -6.65
CA ALA A 37 3.57 -3.68 -6.86
C ALA A 37 3.61 -2.51 -5.85
N THR A 38 3.81 -2.82 -4.56
CA THR A 38 3.92 -1.78 -3.53
C THR A 38 5.13 -0.87 -3.74
N THR A 39 6.28 -1.40 -4.18
CA THR A 39 7.50 -0.60 -4.43
C THR A 39 7.27 0.47 -5.50
N VAL A 40 6.55 0.14 -6.58
CA VAL A 40 6.20 1.11 -7.63
C VAL A 40 5.34 2.23 -7.09
N LEU A 41 4.36 1.91 -6.22
CA LEU A 41 3.46 2.90 -5.63
C LEU A 41 4.14 3.76 -4.56
N VAL A 42 5.11 3.20 -3.83
CA VAL A 42 6.01 3.99 -2.99
C VAL A 42 6.79 5.02 -3.82
N ALA A 43 7.41 4.59 -4.93
CA ALA A 43 8.12 5.51 -5.82
C ALA A 43 7.19 6.60 -6.38
N LEU A 44 5.94 6.24 -6.71
CA LEU A 44 4.94 7.19 -7.16
C LEU A 44 4.55 8.19 -6.05
N GLN A 45 4.44 7.75 -4.81
CA GLN A 45 4.18 8.63 -3.66
C GLN A 45 5.34 9.62 -3.45
N VAL A 46 6.59 9.22 -3.69
CA VAL A 46 7.75 10.13 -3.66
C VAL A 46 7.67 11.18 -4.78
N ALA A 47 7.25 10.76 -5.99
CA ALA A 47 7.26 11.60 -7.18
C ALA A 47 6.05 12.54 -7.32
N THR A 48 5.01 12.37 -6.49
CA THR A 48 3.76 13.13 -6.60
C THR A 48 3.57 14.09 -5.43
N ALA A 49 2.78 15.14 -5.65
CA ALA A 49 2.42 16.14 -4.64
C ALA A 49 0.92 16.45 -4.68
N GLY A 50 0.44 17.17 -3.67
CA GLY A 50 -0.96 17.61 -3.59
C GLY A 50 -1.95 16.44 -3.52
N ARG A 51 -3.02 16.50 -4.33
CA ARG A 51 -4.11 15.50 -4.28
C ARG A 51 -3.66 14.08 -4.58
N GLY A 52 -2.73 13.89 -5.54
CA GLY A 52 -2.24 12.56 -5.90
C GLY A 52 -1.43 11.90 -4.78
N HIS A 53 -0.56 12.68 -4.13
CA HIS A 53 0.18 12.22 -2.95
C HIS A 53 -0.76 11.78 -1.82
N HIS A 54 -1.76 12.61 -1.51
CA HIS A 54 -2.72 12.34 -0.45
C HIS A 54 -3.55 11.07 -0.72
N GLN A 55 -3.98 10.84 -1.97
CA GLN A 55 -4.69 9.61 -2.36
C GLN A 55 -3.83 8.36 -2.13
N LEU A 56 -2.53 8.42 -2.47
CA LEU A 56 -1.60 7.32 -2.23
C LEU A 56 -1.38 7.07 -0.73
N GLU A 57 -1.23 8.13 0.06
CA GLU A 57 -1.10 8.01 1.53
C GLU A 57 -2.31 7.31 2.15
N VAL A 58 -3.52 7.74 1.78
CA VAL A 58 -4.76 7.13 2.29
C VAL A 58 -4.89 5.67 1.87
N ALA A 59 -4.62 5.36 0.60
CA ALA A 59 -4.72 3.99 0.09
C ALA A 59 -3.68 3.05 0.75
N MET A 60 -2.44 3.52 0.87
CA MET A 60 -1.33 2.72 1.40
C MET A 60 -1.37 2.62 2.92
N GLY A 61 -1.95 3.60 3.62
CA GLY A 61 -2.00 3.67 5.08
C GLY A 61 -0.69 4.13 5.72
N PHE A 62 0.25 4.63 4.91
CA PHE A 62 1.49 5.23 5.36
C PHE A 62 2.00 6.29 4.37
N ASN A 63 2.83 7.19 4.89
CA ASN A 63 3.49 8.24 4.13
C ASN A 63 5.01 8.04 4.17
N VAL A 64 5.63 7.84 3.00
CA VAL A 64 7.09 7.68 2.88
C VAL A 64 7.89 8.97 3.07
N ASN A 65 7.26 10.14 2.92
CA ASN A 65 7.88 11.45 3.07
C ASN A 65 7.65 12.06 4.47
N GLY A 66 6.82 11.44 5.32
CA GLY A 66 6.60 11.89 6.69
C GLY A 66 7.75 11.50 7.62
N GLU A 67 8.01 12.29 8.67
CA GLU A 67 9.00 11.97 9.72
C GLU A 67 8.83 10.53 10.20
N GLY A 68 9.75 9.66 9.75
CA GLY A 68 9.79 8.24 10.05
C GLY A 68 8.50 7.49 9.74
N ALA A 69 8.11 7.40 8.46
CA ALA A 69 7.14 6.44 7.93
C ALA A 69 6.04 6.03 8.91
N ARG A 70 5.35 7.04 9.46
CA ARG A 70 4.26 6.89 10.42
C ARG A 70 3.05 6.36 9.68
N GLY A 71 2.85 5.04 9.72
CA GLY A 71 1.59 4.44 9.32
C GLY A 71 0.66 4.25 10.51
N SER A 72 -0.60 4.61 10.34
CA SER A 72 -1.69 4.33 11.28
C SER A 72 -2.63 3.33 10.60
N LEU A 73 -2.68 2.09 11.11
CA LEU A 73 -3.73 1.16 10.73
C LEU A 73 -5.03 1.61 11.42
N SER A 74 -5.94 2.22 10.68
CA SER A 74 -7.35 2.28 11.07
C SER A 74 -8.03 1.00 10.59
N SER A 75 -8.66 0.29 11.52
CA SER A 75 -9.49 -0.88 11.24
C SER A 75 -10.70 -0.46 10.42
N TRP A 76 -10.86 -1.06 9.24
CA TRP A 76 -12.10 -1.10 8.46
C TRP A 76 -12.47 -2.55 8.25
#